data_AF-A0A5U2MJX5-F1
#
_entry.id   AF-A0A5U2MJX5-F1
#
_cell.length_a   1.000
_cell.length_b   1.000
_cell.length_c   1.000
_cell.angle_alpha   90.00
_cell.angle_beta   90.00
_cell.angle_gamma   90.00
#
_symmetry.space_group_name_H-M   'P 1'
#
loop_
_entity.id
_entity.type
_entity.pdbx_description
1 polymer ?
#
loop_
_entity_poly.entity_id
_entity_poly.type
_entity_poly.pdbx_seq_one_letter_code
_entity_poly.pdbx_strand_id
1 'polypeptide(L)'
;NNIIQATGKKWSEQDRETFDPTYDLDMYCDQASGLINIAVMDGKVWRLLNGFKLFREKLDTRRGSNSQLETAVKDLGAVVSFKGYYGDLAIVVAKTSYVADNGTEKRYLPEGTLVLGNTAAEGIRCYGAIQDSQALAEGIVAATRYPKHWLTVGDPANEYTMTQSAPLMVLPDPDEFVIVTVG
;
A
#
# COMPACT_ATOMS: atom_id res chain seq x y z
N ASN A 1 -14.56 -6.55 -5.76
CA ASN A 1 -13.32 -7.16 -5.23
C ASN A 1 -13.01 -6.75 -3.79
N ASN A 2 -14.02 -6.71 -2.92
CA ASN A 2 -13.85 -6.44 -1.48
C ASN A 2 -14.46 -7.62 -0.71
N ILE A 3 -13.65 -8.30 0.07
CA ILE A 3 -13.99 -9.56 0.74
C ILE A 3 -13.88 -9.35 2.24
N ILE A 4 -14.86 -9.85 2.99
CA ILE A 4 -14.81 -9.93 4.45
C ILE A 4 -14.94 -11.41 4.81
N GLN A 5 -14.00 -11.95 5.58
CA GLN A 5 -14.09 -13.35 5.99
C GLN A 5 -15.34 -13.59 6.83
N ALA A 6 -16.22 -14.46 6.33
CA ALA A 6 -17.44 -14.83 7.01
C ALA A 6 -17.17 -15.68 8.25
N THR A 7 -18.08 -15.64 9.22
CA THR A 7 -18.06 -16.51 10.40
C THR A 7 -17.95 -17.98 9.99
N GLY A 8 -17.10 -18.75 10.67
CA GLY A 8 -16.76 -20.14 10.35
C GLY A 8 -15.65 -20.28 9.29
N LYS A 9 -15.36 -19.23 8.52
CA LYS A 9 -14.28 -19.18 7.52
C LYS A 9 -13.15 -18.21 7.90
N LYS A 10 -13.24 -17.57 9.06
CA LYS A 10 -12.20 -16.67 9.54
C LYS A 10 -10.94 -17.45 9.84
N TRP A 11 -9.79 -16.91 9.42
CA TRP A 11 -8.50 -17.51 9.74
C TRP A 11 -8.18 -17.52 11.23
N SER A 12 -8.79 -16.65 12.03
CA SER A 12 -8.69 -16.74 13.50
C SER A 12 -9.38 -17.99 14.08
N GLU A 13 -10.40 -18.51 13.40
CA GLU A 13 -11.23 -19.64 13.85
C GLU A 13 -10.73 -21.00 13.31
N GLN A 14 -9.81 -21.00 12.36
CA GLN A 14 -9.27 -22.23 11.76
C GLN A 14 -8.15 -22.87 12.59
N ASP A 15 -8.03 -24.18 12.48
CA ASP A 15 -6.97 -24.97 13.11
C ASP A 15 -5.60 -24.70 12.47
N ARG A 16 -4.59 -24.38 13.30
CA ARG A 16 -3.27 -23.95 12.82
C ARG A 16 -2.43 -25.08 12.22
N GLU A 17 -2.72 -26.33 12.53
CA GLU A 17 -1.93 -27.49 12.12
C GLU A 17 -2.47 -28.12 10.83
N THR A 18 -3.78 -28.06 10.62
CA THR A 18 -4.48 -28.79 9.55
C THR A 18 -5.10 -27.91 8.48
N PHE A 19 -5.43 -26.65 8.79
CA PHE A 19 -6.01 -25.75 7.81
C PHE A 19 -4.94 -25.23 6.84
N ASP A 20 -5.30 -25.21 5.56
CA ASP A 20 -4.46 -24.71 4.49
C ASP A 20 -5.03 -23.37 3.96
N PRO A 21 -4.48 -22.23 4.38
CA PRO A 21 -4.98 -20.91 3.95
C PRO A 21 -4.61 -20.58 2.50
N THR A 22 -3.83 -21.42 1.82
CA THR A 22 -3.42 -21.14 0.42
C THR A 22 -4.58 -21.25 -0.55
N TYR A 23 -5.53 -22.17 -0.32
CA TYR A 23 -6.77 -22.24 -1.11
C TYR A 23 -7.61 -20.97 -1.02
N ASP A 24 -7.62 -20.34 0.17
CA ASP A 24 -8.30 -19.06 0.34
C ASP A 24 -7.58 -17.95 -0.42
N LEU A 25 -6.24 -17.92 -0.38
CA LEU A 25 -5.46 -16.95 -1.15
C LEU A 25 -5.74 -17.07 -2.65
N ASP A 26 -5.74 -18.28 -3.20
CA ASP A 26 -6.04 -18.54 -4.61
C ASP A 26 -7.47 -18.08 -4.96
N MET A 27 -8.46 -18.43 -4.12
CA MET A 27 -9.85 -18.00 -4.29
C MET A 27 -10.01 -16.46 -4.24
N TYR A 28 -9.24 -15.79 -3.39
CA TYR A 28 -9.23 -14.32 -3.34
C TYR A 28 -8.60 -13.74 -4.60
N CYS A 29 -7.51 -14.34 -5.10
CA CYS A 29 -6.87 -13.91 -6.34
C CYS A 29 -7.79 -14.03 -7.55
N ASP A 30 -8.60 -15.09 -7.62
CA ASP A 30 -9.58 -15.31 -8.70
C ASP A 30 -10.66 -14.23 -8.80
N GLN A 31 -10.79 -13.34 -7.80
CA GLN A 31 -11.72 -12.21 -7.87
C GLN A 31 -11.19 -11.02 -8.67
N ALA A 32 -9.88 -10.93 -8.93
CA ALA A 32 -9.32 -9.85 -9.74
C ALA A 32 -9.64 -10.03 -11.23
N SER A 33 -9.76 -8.92 -11.97
CA SER A 33 -9.86 -8.94 -13.44
C SER A 33 -8.55 -9.40 -14.12
N GLY A 34 -7.42 -9.26 -13.43
CA GLY A 34 -6.08 -9.58 -13.90
C GLY A 34 -5.32 -10.54 -12.99
N LEU A 35 -4.10 -10.89 -13.39
CA LEU A 35 -3.21 -11.73 -12.60
C LEU A 35 -2.72 -11.00 -11.34
N ILE A 36 -2.59 -11.71 -10.23
CA ILE A 36 -2.05 -11.17 -8.99
C ILE A 36 -0.63 -11.69 -8.78
N ASN A 37 0.30 -10.80 -8.44
CA ASN A 37 1.69 -11.16 -8.16
C ASN A 37 2.23 -10.60 -6.83
N ILE A 38 1.42 -9.80 -6.11
CA ILE A 38 1.80 -9.26 -4.81
C ILE A 38 0.64 -9.27 -3.82
N ALA A 39 0.95 -9.67 -2.59
CA ALA A 39 0.10 -9.58 -1.42
C ALA A 39 0.73 -8.63 -0.39
N VAL A 40 0.09 -7.49 -0.15
CA VAL A 40 0.48 -6.51 0.86
C VAL A 40 -0.46 -6.64 2.05
N MET A 41 0.08 -6.87 3.24
CA MET A 41 -0.73 -7.09 4.44
C MET A 41 -0.18 -6.37 5.67
N ASP A 42 -1.04 -6.17 6.66
CA ASP A 42 -0.59 -5.67 7.95
C ASP A 42 0.03 -6.80 8.82
N GLY A 43 0.65 -6.41 9.94
CA GLY A 43 1.34 -7.34 10.83
C GLY A 43 0.45 -8.41 11.47
N LYS A 44 -0.84 -8.14 11.71
CA LYS A 44 -1.80 -9.10 12.27
C LYS A 44 -2.18 -10.16 11.27
N VAL A 45 -2.49 -9.77 10.03
CA VAL A 45 -2.76 -10.73 8.94
C VAL A 45 -1.55 -11.64 8.76
N TRP A 46 -0.35 -11.07 8.69
CA TRP A 46 0.88 -11.85 8.60
C TRP A 46 1.04 -12.82 9.77
N ARG A 47 0.80 -12.38 11.00
CA ARG A 47 0.89 -13.24 12.19
C ARG A 47 -0.08 -14.42 12.12
N LEU A 48 -1.31 -14.19 11.64
CA LEU A 48 -2.30 -15.25 11.46
C LEU A 48 -1.87 -16.22 10.35
N LEU A 49 -1.52 -15.69 9.18
CA LEU A 49 -1.13 -16.47 8.01
C LEU A 49 0.12 -17.34 8.29
N ASN A 50 1.17 -16.73 8.85
CA ASN A 50 2.40 -17.42 9.25
C ASN A 50 2.19 -18.36 10.45
N GLY A 51 1.06 -18.27 11.15
CA GLY A 51 0.67 -19.20 12.21
C GLY A 51 0.27 -20.58 11.69
N PHE A 52 -0.17 -20.69 10.43
CA PHE A 52 -0.55 -21.97 9.84
C PHE A 52 0.68 -22.79 9.43
N LYS A 53 0.72 -24.04 9.84
CA LYS A 53 1.80 -24.97 9.51
C LYS A 53 1.92 -25.21 8.01
N LEU A 54 0.81 -25.56 7.35
CA LEU A 54 0.78 -25.86 5.92
C LEU A 54 1.19 -24.65 5.06
N PHE A 55 0.89 -23.43 5.50
CA PHE A 55 1.38 -22.22 4.84
C PHE A 55 2.90 -22.09 4.93
N ARG A 56 3.48 -22.28 6.12
CA ARG A 56 4.94 -22.18 6.33
C ARG A 56 5.73 -23.22 5.52
N GLU A 57 5.16 -24.41 5.32
CA GLU A 57 5.75 -25.46 4.48
C GLU A 57 5.78 -25.07 2.99
N LYS A 58 4.82 -24.25 2.54
CA LYS A 58 4.70 -23.76 1.16
C LYS A 58 5.40 -22.42 0.91
N LEU A 59 5.74 -21.68 1.97
CA LEU A 59 6.38 -20.37 1.87
C LEU A 59 7.87 -20.53 1.48
N ASP A 60 8.23 -19.98 0.32
CA ASP A 60 9.64 -19.87 -0.08
C ASP A 60 10.25 -18.58 0.47
N THR A 61 11.13 -18.73 1.45
CA THR A 61 11.89 -17.61 2.05
C THR A 61 13.23 -17.38 1.38
N ARG A 62 13.60 -18.21 0.40
CA ARG A 62 14.86 -18.05 -0.34
C ARG A 62 14.78 -16.75 -1.12
N ARG A 63 15.67 -15.84 -0.77
CA ARG A 63 15.84 -14.56 -1.47
C ARG A 63 16.57 -14.80 -2.79
N GLY A 64 15.84 -15.35 -3.76
CA GLY A 64 16.28 -15.39 -5.16
C GLY A 64 16.16 -14.00 -5.78
N SER A 65 17.20 -13.56 -6.49
CA SER A 65 17.31 -12.23 -7.09
C SER A 65 16.19 -11.95 -8.09
N ASN A 66 15.08 -11.36 -7.63
CA ASN A 66 14.03 -10.77 -8.45
C ASN A 66 14.05 -9.25 -8.20
N SER A 67 14.73 -8.54 -9.09
CA SER A 67 15.33 -7.22 -8.88
C SER A 67 14.35 -6.06 -8.65
N GLN A 68 13.06 -6.20 -8.94
CA GLN A 68 12.10 -5.09 -8.89
C GLN A 68 11.50 -4.88 -7.49
N LEU A 69 10.96 -5.93 -6.87
CA LEU A 69 10.39 -5.85 -5.52
C LEU A 69 11.45 -5.62 -4.45
N GLU A 70 12.64 -6.22 -4.61
CA GLU A 70 13.75 -5.96 -3.68
C GLU A 70 14.18 -4.49 -3.72
N THR A 71 14.17 -3.82 -4.89
CA THR A 71 14.48 -2.39 -4.98
C THR A 71 13.42 -1.54 -4.29
N ALA A 72 12.14 -1.81 -4.54
CA ALA A 72 11.03 -1.07 -3.94
C ALA A 72 10.99 -1.18 -2.40
N VAL A 73 11.31 -2.35 -1.84
CA VAL A 73 11.34 -2.57 -0.38
C VAL A 73 12.64 -2.05 0.25
N LYS A 74 13.77 -2.02 -0.47
CA LYS A 74 15.05 -1.53 0.04
C LYS A 74 15.00 -0.06 0.44
N ASP A 75 14.29 0.77 -0.33
CA ASP A 75 14.09 2.20 -0.02
C ASP A 75 13.02 2.43 1.08
N LEU A 76 12.22 1.40 1.40
CA LEU A 76 11.16 1.42 2.41
C LEU A 76 11.48 0.59 3.66
N GLY A 77 12.75 0.16 3.83
CA GLY A 77 13.15 -0.88 4.77
C GLY A 77 12.84 -0.63 6.25
N ALA A 78 12.51 0.60 6.65
CA ALA A 78 12.06 0.93 8.01
C ALA A 78 10.60 0.53 8.29
N VAL A 79 9.76 0.44 7.26
CA VAL A 79 8.29 0.33 7.40
C VAL A 79 7.67 -0.76 6.53
N VAL A 80 8.42 -1.35 5.59
CA VAL A 80 7.98 -2.48 4.77
C VAL A 80 8.95 -3.64 4.89
N SER A 81 8.41 -4.86 4.98
CA SER A 81 9.21 -6.08 5.11
C SER A 81 8.70 -7.14 4.14
N PHE A 82 9.55 -7.49 3.18
CA PHE A 82 9.36 -8.65 2.31
C PHE A 82 9.53 -9.94 3.12
N LYS A 83 8.63 -10.92 2.93
CA LYS A 83 8.61 -12.18 3.69
C LYS A 83 9.00 -13.41 2.88
N GLY A 84 8.85 -13.36 1.57
CA GLY A 84 9.09 -14.50 0.69
C GLY A 84 8.04 -14.56 -0.40
N TYR A 85 8.01 -15.70 -1.08
CA TYR A 85 7.06 -16.00 -2.12
C TYR A 85 6.19 -17.21 -1.74
N TYR A 86 4.93 -17.17 -2.14
CA TYR A 86 4.08 -18.36 -2.23
C TYR A 86 3.79 -18.60 -3.72
N GLY A 87 4.43 -19.61 -4.32
CA GLY A 87 4.46 -19.71 -5.78
C GLY A 87 5.10 -18.44 -6.38
N ASP A 88 4.35 -17.75 -7.24
CA ASP A 88 4.75 -16.47 -7.84
C ASP A 88 4.22 -15.24 -7.07
N LEU A 89 3.47 -15.44 -5.99
CA LEU A 89 2.89 -14.37 -5.17
C LEU A 89 3.91 -13.85 -4.15
N ALA A 90 4.33 -12.60 -4.32
CA ALA A 90 5.19 -11.91 -3.37
C ALA A 90 4.45 -11.54 -2.08
N ILE A 91 4.97 -11.92 -0.92
CA ILE A 91 4.38 -11.63 0.38
C ILE A 91 5.09 -10.45 1.03
N VAL A 92 4.36 -9.36 1.29
CA VAL A 92 4.89 -8.11 1.84
C VAL A 92 4.09 -7.66 3.06
N VAL A 93 4.79 -7.32 4.14
CA VAL A 93 4.20 -6.75 5.35
C VAL A 93 4.47 -5.25 5.41
N ALA A 94 3.42 -4.44 5.43
CA ALA A 94 3.51 -2.99 5.53
C ALA A 94 3.12 -2.50 6.94
N LYS A 95 3.90 -1.57 7.47
CA LYS A 95 3.73 -0.92 8.78
C LYS A 95 3.74 0.60 8.68
N THR A 96 3.31 1.15 7.55
CA THR A 96 3.29 2.60 7.33
C THR A 96 2.18 3.29 8.15
N SER A 97 2.48 4.48 8.68
CA SER A 97 1.56 5.33 9.43
C SER A 97 1.67 6.80 9.00
N TYR A 98 0.65 7.59 9.32
CA TYR A 98 0.59 9.04 9.15
C TYR A 98 -0.05 9.69 10.37
N VAL A 99 0.23 10.99 10.57
CA VAL A 99 -0.45 11.80 11.59
C VAL A 99 -1.62 12.50 10.92
N ALA A 100 -2.84 12.23 11.40
CA ALA A 100 -4.04 12.90 10.90
C ALA A 100 -4.14 14.33 11.43
N ASP A 101 -5.03 15.15 10.86
CA ASP A 101 -5.21 16.57 11.20
C ASP A 101 -5.49 16.82 12.69
N ASN A 102 -6.07 15.85 13.38
CA ASN A 102 -6.34 15.89 14.82
C ASN A 102 -5.13 15.46 15.70
N GLY A 103 -3.95 15.27 15.10
CA GLY A 103 -2.73 14.85 15.78
C GLY A 103 -2.64 13.35 16.11
N THR A 104 -3.64 12.53 15.73
CA THR A 104 -3.62 11.08 15.99
C THR A 104 -2.82 10.32 14.95
N GLU A 105 -1.99 9.37 15.38
CA GLU A 105 -1.32 8.45 14.48
C GLU A 105 -2.31 7.41 13.94
N LYS A 106 -2.35 7.25 12.61
CA LYS A 106 -3.18 6.29 11.90
C LYS A 106 -2.34 5.46 10.93
N ARG A 107 -2.77 4.22 10.69
CA ARG A 107 -2.15 3.34 9.69
C ARG A 107 -2.67 3.70 8.29
N TYR A 108 -1.81 3.63 7.27
CA TYR A 108 -2.27 3.70 5.88
C TYR A 108 -3.04 2.43 5.49
N LEU A 109 -2.54 1.27 5.91
CA LEU A 109 -3.21 -0.02 5.76
C LEU A 109 -3.89 -0.38 7.10
N PRO A 110 -5.24 -0.39 7.18
CA PRO A 110 -5.94 -0.72 8.42
C PRO A 110 -5.59 -2.13 8.92
N GLU A 111 -5.67 -2.33 10.23
CA GLU A 111 -5.42 -3.65 10.83
C GLU A 111 -6.44 -4.69 10.36
N GLY A 112 -5.97 -5.90 10.05
CA GLY A 112 -6.78 -6.98 9.47
C GLY A 112 -6.89 -6.91 7.95
N THR A 113 -6.11 -6.06 7.26
CA THR A 113 -6.25 -5.85 5.82
C THR A 113 -5.16 -6.58 5.03
N LEU A 114 -5.60 -7.35 4.04
CA LEU A 114 -4.81 -7.93 2.98
C LEU A 114 -5.21 -7.28 1.65
N VAL A 115 -4.25 -6.77 0.90
CA VAL A 115 -4.43 -6.24 -0.45
C VAL A 115 -3.68 -7.13 -1.41
N LEU A 116 -4.38 -7.63 -2.41
CA LEU A 116 -3.85 -8.39 -3.51
C LEU A 116 -3.91 -7.52 -4.77
N GLY A 117 -2.86 -7.56 -5.58
CA GLY A 117 -2.85 -6.88 -6.87
C GLY A 117 -1.65 -7.26 -7.71
N ASN A 118 -1.38 -6.42 -8.72
CA ASN A 118 -0.27 -6.61 -9.63
C ASN A 118 0.69 -5.42 -9.60
N THR A 119 1.99 -5.67 -9.55
CA THR A 119 2.99 -4.59 -9.68
C THR A 119 2.99 -3.91 -11.06
N ALA A 120 2.36 -4.52 -12.06
CA ALA A 120 2.18 -3.97 -13.40
C ALA A 120 0.90 -3.12 -13.57
N ALA A 121 0.10 -2.93 -12.51
CA ALA A 121 -1.14 -2.16 -12.55
C ALA A 121 -0.97 -0.64 -12.81
N GLU A 122 0.26 -0.20 -13.14
CA GLU A 122 0.67 1.14 -13.61
C GLU A 122 -0.22 2.32 -13.17
N GLY A 123 -0.40 2.48 -11.85
CA GLY A 123 -1.13 3.61 -11.29
C GLY A 123 -0.52 4.95 -11.71
N ILE A 124 -1.38 5.92 -12.06
CA ILE A 124 -0.98 7.22 -12.58
C ILE A 124 -1.02 8.26 -11.46
N ARG A 125 0.05 9.04 -11.36
CA ARG A 125 0.10 10.25 -10.52
C ARG A 125 -0.32 11.46 -11.34
N CYS A 126 -1.56 11.89 -11.19
CA CYS A 126 -2.08 13.08 -11.86
C CYS A 126 -1.82 14.32 -10.99
N TYR A 127 -1.50 15.44 -11.64
CA TYR A 127 -1.30 16.73 -10.97
C TYR A 127 -2.12 17.80 -11.68
N GLY A 128 -3.06 18.41 -10.95
CA GLY A 128 -3.85 19.53 -11.44
C GLY A 128 -3.03 20.82 -11.56
N ALA A 129 -3.61 21.81 -12.23
CA ALA A 129 -3.03 23.14 -12.35
C ALA A 129 -2.97 23.86 -10.99
N ILE A 130 -1.85 24.53 -10.71
CA ILE A 130 -1.68 25.37 -9.52
C ILE A 130 -2.44 26.68 -9.73
N GLN A 131 -3.29 27.05 -8.77
CA GLN A 131 -4.19 28.21 -8.87
C GLN A 131 -3.56 29.51 -8.30
N ASP A 132 -2.27 29.49 -7.98
CA ASP A 132 -1.55 30.66 -7.45
C ASP A 132 -1.28 31.68 -8.56
N SER A 133 -1.57 32.96 -8.31
CA SER A 133 -1.37 34.02 -9.31
C SER A 133 0.08 34.17 -9.76
N GLN A 134 1.05 33.93 -8.87
CA GLN A 134 2.46 33.99 -9.23
C GLN A 134 2.85 32.79 -10.11
N ALA A 135 2.37 31.59 -9.78
CA ALA A 135 2.56 30.42 -10.64
C ALA A 135 1.97 30.64 -12.04
N LEU A 136 0.77 31.22 -12.12
CA LEU A 136 0.13 31.57 -13.39
C LEU A 136 0.90 32.63 -14.18
N ALA A 137 1.43 33.65 -13.51
CA ALA A 137 2.27 34.69 -14.12
C ALA A 137 3.59 34.13 -14.66
N GLU A 138 4.15 33.12 -13.98
CA GLU A 138 5.33 32.36 -14.41
C GLU A 138 5.01 31.32 -15.51
N GLY A 139 3.74 31.20 -15.93
CA GLY A 139 3.29 30.27 -16.95
C GLY A 139 3.21 28.81 -16.48
N ILE A 140 3.22 28.56 -15.18
CA ILE A 140 3.16 27.22 -14.59
C ILE A 140 1.72 26.72 -14.60
N VAL A 141 1.37 25.94 -15.63
CA VAL A 141 0.02 25.40 -15.84
C VAL A 141 -0.18 23.98 -15.30
N ALA A 142 0.90 23.27 -14.98
CA ALA A 142 0.88 21.99 -14.27
C ALA A 142 2.23 21.76 -13.60
N ALA A 143 2.24 21.44 -12.30
CA ALA A 143 3.45 21.16 -11.56
C ALA A 143 3.19 20.09 -10.51
N THR A 144 4.19 19.22 -10.27
CA THR A 144 4.13 18.26 -9.17
C THR A 144 4.15 18.98 -7.83
N ARG A 145 4.96 20.05 -7.72
CA ARG A 145 5.05 20.95 -6.57
C ARG A 145 5.44 22.35 -7.05
N TYR A 146 4.85 23.38 -6.45
CA TYR A 146 5.23 24.78 -6.63
C TYR A 146 5.69 25.36 -5.29
N PRO A 147 7.01 25.40 -5.03
CA PRO A 147 7.56 26.05 -3.86
C PRO A 147 7.60 27.57 -4.08
N LYS A 148 7.18 28.33 -3.08
CA LYS A 148 7.33 29.78 -3.05
C LYS A 148 7.81 30.26 -1.70
N HIS A 149 8.47 31.40 -1.73
CA HIS A 149 9.04 32.08 -0.58
C HIS A 149 8.64 33.56 -0.66
N TRP A 150 8.32 34.16 0.49
CA TRP A 150 8.09 35.59 0.57
C TRP A 150 8.33 36.11 1.98
N LEU A 151 8.64 37.41 2.05
CA LEU A 151 8.74 38.18 3.29
C LEU A 151 7.52 39.09 3.42
N THR A 152 6.87 39.10 4.58
CA THR A 152 5.91 40.13 4.94
C THR A 152 6.62 41.21 5.73
N VAL A 153 6.67 42.43 5.20
CA VAL A 153 7.35 43.57 5.82
C VAL A 153 6.39 44.27 6.79
N GLY A 154 6.87 44.61 8.00
CA GLY A 154 6.09 45.25 9.06
C GLY A 154 6.65 44.96 10.46
N ASP A 155 5.87 45.26 11.51
CA ASP A 155 6.23 45.01 12.91
C ASP A 155 5.29 43.96 13.54
N PRO A 156 5.63 42.64 13.53
CA PRO A 156 6.89 42.04 13.14
C PRO A 156 6.95 41.64 11.66
N ALA A 157 8.16 41.68 11.09
CA ALA A 157 8.43 41.11 9.79
C ALA A 157 8.50 39.58 9.92
N ASN A 158 7.86 38.87 9.01
CA ASN A 158 7.81 37.40 9.01
C ASN A 158 8.25 36.85 7.65
N GLU A 159 8.91 35.71 7.70
CA GLU A 159 9.35 34.96 6.53
C GLU A 159 8.49 33.72 6.37
N TYR A 160 8.00 33.48 5.16
CA TYR A 160 7.14 32.36 4.85
C TYR A 160 7.70 31.55 3.69
N THR A 161 7.50 30.25 3.79
CA THR A 161 7.64 29.33 2.67
C THR A 161 6.33 28.56 2.52
N MET A 162 5.92 28.28 1.29
CA MET A 162 4.75 27.47 1.01
C MET A 162 5.00 26.63 -0.21
N THR A 163 4.64 25.35 -0.15
CA THR A 163 4.64 24.46 -1.32
C THR A 163 3.20 24.12 -1.67
N GLN A 164 2.80 24.40 -2.90
CA GLN A 164 1.48 24.06 -3.42
C GLN A 164 1.57 22.84 -4.33
N SER A 165 0.55 21.99 -4.30
CA SER A 165 0.42 20.81 -5.15
C SER A 165 -1.06 20.44 -5.24
N ALA A 166 -1.47 19.86 -6.37
CA ALA A 166 -2.82 19.34 -6.58
C ALA A 166 -2.78 17.86 -7.04
N PRO A 167 -2.30 16.93 -6.20
CA PRO A 167 -2.11 15.54 -6.59
C PRO A 167 -3.41 14.74 -6.55
N LEU A 168 -3.57 13.82 -7.50
CA LEU A 168 -4.60 12.78 -7.50
C LEU A 168 -3.98 11.45 -7.98
N MET A 169 -4.10 10.40 -7.15
CA MET A 169 -3.70 9.05 -7.53
C MET A 169 -4.85 8.41 -8.32
N VAL A 170 -4.58 7.94 -9.53
CA VAL A 170 -5.57 7.32 -10.41
C VAL A 170 -5.14 5.90 -10.75
N LEU A 171 -6.04 4.94 -10.58
CA LEU A 171 -5.87 3.57 -11.05
C LEU A 171 -6.65 3.41 -12.35
N PRO A 172 -5.99 3.07 -13.48
CA PRO A 172 -6.68 2.81 -14.74
C PRO A 172 -7.66 1.65 -14.68
N ASP A 173 -7.28 0.56 -14.00
CA ASP A 173 -8.14 -0.58 -13.73
C ASP A 173 -8.15 -0.91 -12.22
N PRO A 174 -9.15 -0.42 -11.47
CA PRO A 174 -9.29 -0.75 -10.06
C PRO A 174 -9.74 -2.20 -9.81
N ASP A 175 -10.27 -2.90 -10.82
CA ASP A 175 -10.75 -4.28 -10.68
C ASP A 175 -9.59 -5.30 -10.67
N GLU A 176 -8.35 -4.89 -10.97
CA GLU A 176 -7.15 -5.72 -10.80
C GLU A 176 -6.77 -5.94 -9.32
N PHE A 177 -7.41 -5.23 -8.40
CA PHE A 177 -7.11 -5.30 -6.97
C PHE A 177 -8.21 -6.01 -6.19
N VAL A 178 -7.80 -6.80 -5.20
CA VAL A 178 -8.71 -7.45 -4.24
C VAL A 178 -8.30 -7.06 -2.84
N ILE A 179 -9.27 -6.57 -2.04
CA ILE A 179 -9.05 -6.24 -0.64
C ILE A 179 -9.80 -7.25 0.21
N VAL A 180 -9.10 -7.84 1.19
CA VAL A 180 -9.65 -8.82 2.12
C VAL A 180 -9.51 -8.33 3.55
N THR A 181 -10.62 -8.26 4.27
CA THR A 181 -10.63 -8.10 5.73
C THR A 181 -10.58 -9.49 6.37
N VAL A 182 -9.43 -9.80 6.95
CA VAL A 182 -9.13 -11.09 7.59
C VAL A 182 -9.63 -11.05 9.04
N GLY A 183 -10.40 -12.08 9.38
CA GLY A 183 -11.06 -12.22 10.67
C GLY A 183 -10.37 -13.20 11.59
#